data_AF-A0A840NAQ1-F1
#
_entry.id   AF-A0A840NAQ1-F1
#
_cell.length_a   1.000
_cell.length_b   1.000
_cell.length_c   1.000
_cell.angle_alpha   90.00
_cell.angle_beta   90.00
_cell.angle_gamma   90.00
#
_symmetry.space_group_name_H-M   'P 1'
#
loop_
_entity.id
_entity.type
_entity.pdbx_description
1 polymer ?
#
loop_
_entity_poly.entity_id
_entity_poly.type
_entity_poly.pdbx_seq_one_letter_code
_entity_poly.pdbx_strand_id
1 'polypeptide(L)'
;MAGIAAGGSAQSGQQQSRDVENQQGSAAPDGTARNGTAPEQDLSAQRLSAQQNRPQDRPVQSKVTVPDSAVLALVGTRDANLREVEDLLVADVHVRGNEVTLTGDPGDVAFGERVFAELIAMVDKGGQPGPDAVRRVVDMLSADDGESPADVLSLDILSRRGRIIRPKTLNQKHYVDAIDQNTVVFGIGPAGTGKTYLAMAKAVQALQSKQVNRIILTRPAVEAGERLGYLPGTLYEKIDPYLRPLYDALHDMIDPESVPRLTQAGTIEVAPLAYMRGRTLNDAFIILDEAQNTTPEQMKMFLTRLGFGSRVVVTGDVTQVDLPGGQRSGLKVVREILDGVDDVHFAVLDSGDVVRHRLVTDIVNAYDRWQAEQDADSEQFTRRSGRGGQFREHA
;
A
#
# COMPACT_ATOMS: atom_id res chain seq x y z
N MET A 1 60.88 -15.28 -11.51
CA MET A 1 60.69 -15.43 -12.96
C MET A 1 59.41 -14.70 -13.31
N ALA A 2 59.55 -13.41 -13.68
CA ALA A 2 59.30 -12.87 -15.04
C ALA A 2 57.78 -12.75 -15.31
N GLY A 3 57.14 -11.58 -15.38
CA GLY A 3 57.48 -10.33 -16.10
C GLY A 3 56.73 -10.36 -17.45
N ILE A 4 55.81 -9.45 -17.79
CA ILE A 4 55.98 -8.13 -18.48
C ILE A 4 54.53 -7.63 -18.80
N ALA A 5 54.05 -6.43 -18.40
CA ALA A 5 54.10 -5.10 -19.07
C ALA A 5 53.47 -5.06 -20.50
N ALA A 6 52.88 -4.00 -21.08
CA ALA A 6 52.50 -2.62 -20.73
C ALA A 6 51.75 -2.00 -21.96
N GLY A 7 51.11 -0.84 -21.77
CA GLY A 7 50.84 0.18 -22.81
C GLY A 7 49.42 0.17 -23.42
N GLY A 8 48.65 1.25 -23.52
CA GLY A 8 48.90 2.69 -23.33
C GLY A 8 48.67 3.44 -24.64
N SER A 9 47.73 4.40 -24.68
CA SER A 9 47.83 5.64 -25.46
C SER A 9 46.59 6.54 -25.29
N ALA A 10 46.86 7.78 -24.87
CA ALA A 10 45.99 8.94 -24.87
C ALA A 10 46.09 9.71 -26.21
N GLN A 11 45.13 10.61 -26.47
CA GLN A 11 45.20 11.94 -27.16
C GLN A 11 43.84 12.24 -27.84
N SER A 12 43.07 13.27 -27.45
CA SER A 12 43.20 14.74 -27.59
C SER A 12 42.57 15.30 -28.88
N GLY A 13 41.77 16.37 -28.76
CA GLY A 13 41.30 17.23 -29.85
C GLY A 13 39.96 17.91 -29.49
N GLN A 14 39.96 19.06 -28.84
CA GLN A 14 40.06 20.43 -29.36
C GLN A 14 38.71 21.13 -29.62
N GLN A 15 38.60 22.29 -28.98
CA GLN A 15 37.64 23.39 -29.15
C GLN A 15 37.37 23.77 -30.62
N GLN A 16 36.16 24.28 -30.88
CA GLN A 16 36.03 25.57 -31.56
C GLN A 16 34.65 26.21 -31.38
N SER A 17 34.68 27.39 -30.78
CA SER A 17 33.69 28.44 -30.74
C SER A 17 33.52 29.11 -32.11
N ARG A 18 32.30 29.53 -32.47
CA ARG A 18 32.06 30.70 -33.34
C ARG A 18 30.73 31.37 -32.97
N ASP A 19 30.85 32.52 -32.33
CA ASP A 19 29.92 33.66 -32.37
C ASP A 19 30.02 34.38 -33.72
N VAL A 20 29.22 35.45 -33.86
CA VAL A 20 29.20 36.57 -34.83
C VAL A 20 27.87 36.55 -35.62
N GLU A 21 26.84 37.27 -35.14
CA GLU A 21 26.53 38.70 -35.40
C GLU A 21 25.71 38.87 -36.71
N ASN A 22 24.82 39.85 -36.93
CA ASN A 22 24.25 41.01 -36.24
C ASN A 22 23.27 41.64 -37.26
N GLN A 23 22.63 42.75 -36.85
CA GLN A 23 21.96 43.80 -37.64
C GLN A 23 20.41 43.78 -37.57
N GLN A 24 19.83 44.59 -36.67
CA GLN A 24 19.55 46.04 -36.78
C GLN A 24 18.31 46.29 -37.67
N GLY A 25 17.31 47.11 -37.32
CA GLY A 25 17.13 48.09 -36.26
C GLY A 25 15.95 49.00 -36.64
N SER A 26 15.86 50.17 -36.00
CA SER A 26 14.98 51.32 -36.31
C SER A 26 13.52 51.23 -35.83
N ALA A 27 13.16 51.77 -34.66
CA ALA A 27 13.04 53.19 -34.26
C ALA A 27 11.61 53.76 -34.45
N ALA A 28 11.08 54.27 -33.34
CA ALA A 28 9.84 55.02 -33.24
C ALA A 28 10.00 56.46 -33.76
N PRO A 29 8.88 57.16 -33.96
CA PRO A 29 8.80 58.51 -33.42
C PRO A 29 7.49 58.82 -32.71
N ASP A 30 7.62 59.85 -31.89
CA ASP A 30 6.66 60.51 -31.00
C ASP A 30 5.76 61.51 -31.79
N GLY A 31 4.58 61.87 -31.26
CA GLY A 31 3.85 63.06 -31.74
C GLY A 31 2.31 63.08 -31.68
N THR A 32 1.78 63.68 -30.60
CA THR A 32 0.67 64.65 -30.51
C THR A 32 -0.75 64.36 -31.06
N ALA A 33 -1.69 64.44 -30.11
CA ALA A 33 -3.16 64.60 -30.12
C ALA A 33 -3.88 65.22 -31.34
N ARG A 34 -5.05 64.63 -31.67
CA ARG A 34 -6.28 65.36 -32.05
C ARG A 34 -7.55 64.63 -31.61
N ASN A 35 -8.47 65.44 -31.08
CA ASN A 35 -9.85 65.11 -30.69
C ASN A 35 -10.71 64.77 -31.93
N GLY A 36 -11.60 63.77 -31.80
CA GLY A 36 -12.61 63.44 -32.80
C GLY A 36 -13.65 62.47 -32.23
N THR A 37 -14.81 63.00 -31.87
CA THR A 37 -15.99 62.31 -31.33
C THR A 37 -16.80 61.56 -32.38
N ALA A 38 -17.42 60.44 -31.96
CA ALA A 38 -18.59 59.70 -32.50
C ALA A 38 -18.33 58.29 -33.08
N PRO A 39 -19.29 57.35 -32.99
CA PRO A 39 -20.23 57.07 -31.90
C PRO A 39 -20.05 55.63 -31.34
N GLU A 40 -20.33 55.44 -30.05
CA GLU A 40 -20.50 54.12 -29.45
C GLU A 40 -21.73 53.45 -30.04
N GLN A 41 -21.53 52.57 -31.02
CA GLN A 41 -22.54 51.61 -31.46
C GLN A 41 -21.98 50.19 -31.35
N ASP A 42 -22.49 49.50 -30.33
CA ASP A 42 -22.78 48.07 -30.31
C ASP A 42 -21.62 47.05 -30.34
N LEU A 43 -20.65 47.23 -29.43
CA LEU A 43 -19.68 46.16 -29.08
C LEU A 43 -20.22 45.18 -28.01
N SER A 44 -21.41 45.42 -27.48
CA SER A 44 -22.11 44.56 -26.52
C SER A 44 -22.82 43.38 -27.19
N ALA A 45 -23.42 43.57 -28.38
CA ALA A 45 -24.12 42.48 -29.08
C ALA A 45 -23.17 41.43 -29.70
N GLN A 46 -21.94 41.80 -30.04
CA GLN A 46 -20.94 40.85 -30.59
C GLN A 46 -20.12 40.11 -29.52
N ARG A 47 -20.14 40.56 -28.27
CA ARG A 47 -19.52 39.84 -27.14
C ARG A 47 -20.44 38.80 -26.50
N LEU A 48 -21.75 38.94 -26.68
CA LEU A 48 -22.74 37.96 -26.22
C LEU A 48 -22.91 36.75 -27.15
N SER A 49 -22.42 36.82 -28.40
CA SER A 49 -22.42 35.69 -29.34
C SER A 49 -21.11 34.87 -29.34
N ALA A 50 -20.05 35.35 -28.68
CA ALA A 50 -18.77 34.65 -28.56
C ALA A 50 -18.66 33.78 -27.28
N GLN A 51 -19.67 33.79 -26.41
CA GLN A 51 -19.71 33.02 -25.16
C GLN A 51 -20.67 31.82 -25.20
N GLN A 52 -21.14 31.43 -26.39
CA GLN A 52 -22.05 30.30 -26.61
C GLN A 52 -21.46 29.16 -27.45
N ASN A 53 -20.15 29.06 -27.56
CA ASN A 53 -19.50 27.93 -28.25
C ASN A 53 -18.31 27.40 -27.43
N ARG A 54 -18.60 26.92 -26.21
CA ARG A 54 -17.87 25.74 -25.72
C ARG A 54 -18.39 24.57 -26.54
N PRO A 55 -17.55 23.67 -27.09
CA PRO A 55 -18.08 22.43 -27.65
C PRO A 55 -18.97 21.81 -26.57
N GLN A 56 -20.25 21.62 -26.88
CA GLN A 56 -21.09 20.76 -26.06
C GLN A 56 -20.39 19.40 -26.09
N ASP A 57 -19.81 18.97 -24.97
CA ASP A 57 -19.37 17.58 -24.82
C ASP A 57 -20.61 16.73 -25.06
N ARG A 58 -20.74 16.23 -26.29
CA ARG A 58 -21.78 15.27 -26.62
C ARG A 58 -21.38 14.01 -25.86
N PRO A 59 -22.31 13.39 -25.12
CA PRO A 59 -22.02 12.12 -24.48
C PRO A 59 -21.51 11.16 -25.55
N VAL A 60 -20.31 10.63 -25.32
CA VAL A 60 -19.73 9.62 -26.19
C VAL A 60 -20.25 8.26 -25.76
N GLN A 61 -20.26 7.33 -26.70
CA GLN A 61 -20.68 5.97 -26.45
C GLN A 61 -19.55 5.03 -26.89
N SER A 62 -19.23 4.07 -26.03
CA SER A 62 -18.35 2.96 -26.37
C SER A 62 -19.03 1.61 -26.13
N LYS A 63 -18.52 0.60 -26.81
CA LYS A 63 -18.95 -0.79 -26.70
C LYS A 63 -17.75 -1.69 -26.41
N VAL A 64 -17.81 -2.41 -25.31
CA VAL A 64 -16.86 -3.43 -24.92
C VAL A 64 -17.49 -4.80 -25.15
N THR A 65 -16.87 -5.62 -26.00
CA THR A 65 -17.28 -7.02 -26.20
C THR A 65 -16.61 -7.90 -25.15
N VAL A 66 -17.41 -8.53 -24.31
CA VAL A 66 -16.95 -9.45 -23.26
C VAL A 66 -16.90 -10.87 -23.85
N PRO A 67 -15.83 -11.66 -23.62
CA PRO A 67 -15.82 -13.06 -24.00
C PRO A 67 -16.97 -13.83 -23.35
N ASP A 68 -17.66 -14.71 -24.09
CA ASP A 68 -18.84 -15.45 -23.57
C ASP A 68 -18.54 -16.24 -22.29
N SER A 69 -17.30 -16.73 -22.15
CA SER A 69 -16.82 -17.40 -20.94
C SER A 69 -16.73 -16.49 -19.71
N ALA A 70 -16.58 -15.19 -19.91
CA ALA A 70 -16.38 -14.20 -18.86
C ALA A 70 -17.66 -13.46 -18.45
N VAL A 71 -18.70 -13.43 -19.29
CA VAL A 71 -19.95 -12.67 -19.03
C VAL A 71 -20.55 -13.00 -17.66
N LEU A 72 -20.72 -14.29 -17.34
CA LEU A 72 -21.33 -14.71 -16.07
C LEU A 72 -20.49 -14.31 -14.85
N ALA A 73 -19.16 -14.44 -14.95
CA ALA A 73 -18.25 -14.07 -13.86
C ALA A 73 -18.21 -12.55 -13.67
N LEU A 74 -18.31 -11.80 -14.77
CA LEU A 74 -18.27 -10.35 -14.76
C LEU A 74 -19.55 -9.74 -14.19
N VAL A 75 -20.73 -10.27 -14.55
CA VAL A 75 -22.02 -9.83 -13.97
C VAL A 75 -22.15 -10.24 -12.49
N GLY A 76 -21.63 -11.42 -12.15
CA GLY A 76 -21.62 -11.94 -10.79
C GLY A 76 -22.96 -12.52 -10.32
N THR A 77 -22.96 -13.11 -9.13
CA THR A 77 -24.16 -13.74 -8.56
C THR A 77 -25.23 -12.70 -8.25
N ARG A 78 -26.44 -12.85 -8.81
CA ARG A 78 -27.55 -11.89 -8.69
C ARG A 78 -27.18 -10.46 -9.13
N ASP A 79 -26.35 -10.37 -10.16
CA ASP A 79 -25.88 -9.11 -10.76
C ASP A 79 -25.08 -8.23 -9.78
N ALA A 80 -24.53 -8.83 -8.71
CA ALA A 80 -23.88 -8.06 -7.65
C ALA A 80 -22.64 -7.31 -8.11
N ASN A 81 -21.87 -7.86 -9.06
CA ASN A 81 -20.70 -7.17 -9.60
C ASN A 81 -21.10 -6.05 -10.55
N LEU A 82 -22.13 -6.28 -11.38
CA LEU A 82 -22.63 -5.26 -12.29
C LEU A 82 -23.17 -4.05 -11.53
N ARG A 83 -23.99 -4.27 -10.50
CA ARG A 83 -24.50 -3.19 -9.63
C ARG A 83 -23.37 -2.43 -8.96
N GLU A 84 -22.33 -3.13 -8.52
CA GLU A 84 -21.17 -2.48 -7.92
C GLU A 84 -20.42 -1.61 -8.93
N VAL A 85 -20.26 -2.07 -10.18
CA VAL A 85 -19.68 -1.24 -11.25
C VAL A 85 -20.54 -0.02 -11.54
N GLU A 86 -21.87 -0.20 -11.65
CA GLU A 86 -22.84 0.88 -11.86
C GLU A 86 -22.82 1.93 -10.75
N ASP A 87 -22.66 1.51 -9.49
CA ASP A 87 -22.60 2.41 -8.34
C ASP A 87 -21.28 3.21 -8.27
N LEU A 88 -20.18 2.65 -8.81
CA LEU A 88 -18.84 3.24 -8.74
C LEU A 88 -18.47 4.09 -9.96
N LEU A 89 -19.01 3.78 -11.14
CA LEU A 89 -18.72 4.51 -12.37
C LEU A 89 -19.65 5.70 -12.54
N VAL A 90 -19.11 6.81 -13.06
CA VAL A 90 -19.91 7.98 -13.47
C VAL A 90 -20.63 7.73 -14.81
N ALA A 91 -20.00 6.96 -15.70
CA ALA A 91 -20.59 6.58 -16.99
C ALA A 91 -21.77 5.62 -16.81
N ASP A 92 -22.82 5.80 -17.63
CA ASP A 92 -23.95 4.89 -17.69
C ASP A 92 -23.54 3.55 -18.31
N VAL A 93 -23.83 2.45 -17.61
CA VAL A 93 -23.43 1.09 -17.98
C VAL A 93 -24.67 0.30 -18.38
N HIS A 94 -24.67 -0.25 -19.59
CA HIS A 94 -25.74 -1.11 -20.06
C HIS A 94 -25.20 -2.43 -20.61
N VAL A 95 -25.65 -3.56 -20.05
CA VAL A 95 -25.21 -4.91 -20.47
C VAL A 95 -26.32 -5.60 -21.25
N ARG A 96 -26.01 -6.06 -22.47
CA ARG A 96 -26.91 -6.85 -23.31
C ARG A 96 -26.17 -8.01 -23.96
N GLY A 97 -26.46 -9.23 -23.51
CA GLY A 97 -25.75 -10.42 -23.99
C GLY A 97 -24.28 -10.36 -23.53
N ASN A 98 -23.37 -10.33 -24.49
CA ASN A 98 -21.94 -10.20 -24.24
C ASN A 98 -21.40 -8.79 -24.59
N GLU A 99 -22.27 -7.83 -24.91
CA GLU A 99 -21.89 -6.43 -25.14
C GLU A 99 -22.17 -5.59 -23.89
N VAL A 100 -21.16 -4.84 -23.45
CA VAL A 100 -21.26 -3.77 -22.45
C VAL A 100 -21.21 -2.45 -23.20
N THR A 101 -22.23 -1.61 -23.03
CA THR A 101 -22.28 -0.26 -23.60
C THR A 101 -22.04 0.76 -22.50
N LEU A 102 -21.08 1.66 -22.71
CA LEU A 102 -20.74 2.76 -21.80
C LEU A 102 -21.12 4.08 -22.45
N THR A 103 -21.84 4.95 -21.72
CA THR A 103 -22.26 6.26 -22.23
C THR A 103 -21.99 7.36 -21.20
N GLY A 104 -21.36 8.46 -21.60
CA GLY A 104 -21.02 9.54 -20.67
C GLY A 104 -20.01 10.52 -21.27
N ASP A 105 -19.33 11.27 -20.40
CA ASP A 105 -18.24 12.15 -20.83
C ASP A 105 -17.04 11.31 -21.29
N PRO A 106 -16.21 11.82 -22.23
CA PRO A 106 -15.11 11.05 -22.81
C PRO A 106 -14.14 10.43 -21.79
N GLY A 107 -13.85 11.14 -20.69
CA GLY A 107 -12.99 10.64 -19.62
C GLY A 107 -13.62 9.48 -18.84
N ASP A 108 -14.90 9.60 -18.49
CA ASP A 108 -15.62 8.59 -17.71
C ASP A 108 -15.84 7.31 -18.50
N VAL A 109 -16.12 7.44 -19.80
CA VAL A 109 -16.25 6.27 -20.70
C VAL A 109 -14.90 5.56 -20.84
N ALA A 110 -13.81 6.29 -21.07
CA ALA A 110 -12.47 5.70 -21.15
C ALA A 110 -12.04 5.02 -19.84
N PHE A 111 -12.39 5.60 -18.69
CA PHE A 111 -12.15 4.98 -17.39
C PHE A 111 -12.96 3.69 -17.23
N GLY A 112 -14.25 3.72 -17.58
CA GLY A 112 -15.10 2.53 -17.60
C GLY A 112 -14.54 1.42 -18.48
N GLU A 113 -14.05 1.74 -19.69
CA GLU A 113 -13.40 0.78 -20.57
C GLU A 113 -12.21 0.09 -19.91
N ARG A 114 -11.34 0.86 -19.23
CA ARG A 114 -10.20 0.32 -18.47
C ARG A 114 -10.68 -0.63 -17.36
N VAL A 115 -11.72 -0.27 -16.61
CA VAL A 115 -12.29 -1.12 -15.55
C VAL A 115 -12.79 -2.45 -16.11
N PHE A 116 -13.58 -2.44 -17.18
CA PHE A 116 -14.06 -3.68 -17.80
C PHE A 116 -12.91 -4.52 -18.38
N ALA A 117 -11.91 -3.89 -19.00
CA ALA A 117 -10.74 -4.59 -19.52
C ALA A 117 -9.98 -5.34 -18.41
N GLU A 118 -9.77 -4.71 -17.25
CA GLU A 118 -9.11 -5.33 -16.09
C GLU A 118 -9.94 -6.46 -15.47
N LEU A 119 -11.27 -6.28 -15.38
CA LEU A 119 -12.18 -7.33 -14.90
C LEU A 119 -12.17 -8.55 -15.83
N ILE A 120 -12.18 -8.33 -17.14
CA ILE A 120 -12.06 -9.41 -18.15
C ILE A 120 -10.71 -10.10 -18.00
N ALA A 121 -9.61 -9.35 -17.93
CA ALA A 121 -8.27 -9.91 -17.76
C ALA A 121 -8.14 -10.75 -16.48
N MET A 122 -8.80 -10.35 -15.39
CA MET A 122 -8.81 -11.12 -14.15
C MET A 122 -9.60 -12.44 -14.30
N VAL A 123 -10.69 -12.44 -15.06
CA VAL A 123 -11.44 -13.68 -15.37
C VAL A 123 -10.63 -14.60 -16.28
N ASP A 124 -9.95 -14.05 -17.28
CA ASP A 124 -9.08 -14.82 -18.19
C ASP A 124 -7.92 -15.50 -17.46
N LYS A 125 -7.44 -14.89 -16.37
CA LYS A 125 -6.44 -15.47 -15.45
C LYS A 125 -7.04 -16.52 -14.49
N GLY A 126 -8.30 -16.91 -14.67
CA GLY A 126 -9.01 -17.92 -13.87
C GLY A 126 -9.64 -17.37 -12.59
N GLY A 127 -9.67 -16.04 -12.42
CA GLY A 127 -10.32 -15.40 -11.28
C GLY A 127 -11.85 -15.39 -11.38
N GLN A 128 -12.50 -15.27 -10.23
CA GLN A 128 -13.94 -14.99 -10.15
C GLN A 128 -14.11 -13.69 -9.36
N PRO A 129 -14.30 -12.54 -10.05
CA PRO A 129 -14.52 -11.26 -9.38
C PRO A 129 -15.74 -11.36 -8.46
N GLY A 130 -15.60 -10.85 -7.24
CA GLY A 130 -16.75 -10.47 -6.41
C GLY A 130 -16.86 -8.95 -6.31
N PRO A 131 -17.88 -8.41 -5.62
CA PRO A 131 -18.06 -6.96 -5.47
C PRO A 131 -16.85 -6.26 -4.84
N ASP A 132 -16.19 -6.94 -3.89
CA ASP A 132 -14.95 -6.41 -3.29
C ASP A 132 -13.78 -6.34 -4.29
N ALA A 133 -13.72 -7.22 -5.29
CA ALA A 133 -12.69 -7.18 -6.31
C ALA A 133 -12.96 -6.04 -7.31
N VAL A 134 -14.24 -5.82 -7.67
CA VAL A 134 -14.68 -4.70 -8.49
C VAL A 134 -14.25 -3.36 -7.88
N ARG A 135 -14.60 -3.12 -6.60
CA ARG A 135 -14.16 -1.91 -5.87
C ARG A 135 -12.66 -1.68 -5.98
N ARG A 136 -11.87 -2.72 -5.72
CA ARG A 136 -10.41 -2.63 -5.77
C ARG A 136 -9.87 -2.31 -7.16
N VAL A 137 -10.46 -2.87 -8.21
CA VAL A 137 -10.08 -2.52 -9.59
C VAL A 137 -10.31 -1.04 -9.84
N VAL A 138 -11.48 -0.52 -9.44
CA VAL A 138 -11.79 0.91 -9.58
C VAL A 138 -10.84 1.78 -8.75
N ASP A 139 -10.59 1.42 -7.48
CA ASP A 139 -9.70 2.16 -6.59
C ASP A 139 -8.27 2.23 -7.15
N MET A 140 -7.71 1.10 -7.59
CA MET A 140 -6.36 1.04 -8.17
C MET A 140 -6.25 1.83 -9.48
N LEU A 141 -7.25 1.75 -10.36
CA LEU A 141 -7.25 2.52 -11.59
C LEU A 141 -7.42 4.03 -11.35
N SER A 142 -8.11 4.41 -10.28
CA SER A 142 -8.30 5.82 -9.89
C SER A 142 -7.02 6.45 -9.33
N ALA A 143 -6.17 5.64 -8.69
CA ALA A 143 -4.84 6.08 -8.23
C ALA A 143 -3.83 6.24 -9.39
N ASP A 144 -4.10 5.63 -10.56
CA ASP A 144 -3.27 5.63 -11.77
C ASP A 144 -1.82 5.20 -11.53
N ASP A 145 -1.64 4.14 -10.73
CA ASP A 145 -0.32 3.64 -10.34
C ASP A 145 0.45 2.90 -11.47
N GLY A 146 -0.13 2.80 -12.68
CA GLY A 146 0.52 2.23 -13.87
C GLY A 146 0.65 0.69 -13.92
N GLU A 147 0.33 -0.03 -12.86
CA GLU A 147 0.25 -1.50 -12.85
C GLU A 147 -1.19 -2.00 -13.07
N SER A 148 -1.33 -3.18 -13.68
CA SER A 148 -2.63 -3.82 -13.93
C SER A 148 -3.24 -4.37 -12.63
N PRO A 149 -4.44 -3.91 -12.22
CA PRO A 149 -5.19 -4.53 -11.13
C PRO A 149 -5.37 -6.04 -11.28
N ALA A 150 -5.53 -6.54 -12.51
CA ALA A 150 -5.63 -7.97 -12.76
C ALA A 150 -4.34 -8.71 -12.38
N ASP A 151 -3.15 -8.14 -12.57
CA ASP A 151 -1.88 -8.75 -12.10
C ASP A 151 -1.80 -8.80 -10.58
N VAL A 152 -2.23 -7.73 -9.90
CA VAL A 152 -2.26 -7.66 -8.42
C VAL A 152 -3.23 -8.69 -7.84
N LEU A 153 -4.48 -8.66 -8.31
CA LEU A 153 -5.57 -9.42 -7.70
C LEU A 153 -5.62 -10.88 -8.13
N SER A 154 -4.79 -11.31 -9.09
CA SER A 154 -4.65 -12.72 -9.49
C SER A 154 -3.44 -13.42 -8.85
N LEU A 155 -2.58 -12.70 -8.12
CA LEU A 155 -1.38 -13.27 -7.50
C LEU A 155 -1.72 -14.11 -6.25
N ASP A 156 -2.01 -15.40 -6.46
CA ASP A 156 -2.33 -16.32 -5.36
C ASP A 156 -1.08 -16.78 -4.61
N ILE A 157 -1.02 -16.49 -3.31
CA ILE A 157 0.06 -16.96 -2.44
C ILE A 157 -0.28 -18.35 -1.90
N LEU A 158 -1.46 -18.49 -1.29
CA LEU A 158 -1.97 -19.74 -0.74
C LEU A 158 -3.47 -19.87 -1.01
N SER A 159 -3.90 -21.09 -1.27
CA SER A 159 -5.32 -21.43 -1.36
C SER A 159 -5.62 -22.57 -0.38
N ARG A 160 -6.57 -22.34 0.52
CA ARG A 160 -6.96 -23.33 1.53
C ARG A 160 -8.42 -23.23 1.91
N ARG A 161 -9.15 -24.36 1.87
CA ARG A 161 -10.59 -24.46 2.21
C ARG A 161 -11.45 -23.40 1.51
N GLY A 162 -11.13 -23.08 0.26
CA GLY A 162 -11.81 -22.05 -0.54
C GLY A 162 -11.47 -20.61 -0.14
N ARG A 163 -10.61 -20.38 0.85
CA ARG A 163 -10.02 -19.07 1.14
C ARG A 163 -8.71 -18.94 0.38
N ILE A 164 -8.58 -17.83 -0.34
CA ILE A 164 -7.36 -17.51 -1.08
C ILE A 164 -6.69 -16.32 -0.41
N ILE A 165 -5.40 -16.48 -0.09
CA ILE A 165 -4.56 -15.44 0.47
C ILE A 165 -3.73 -14.87 -0.68
N ARG A 166 -3.94 -13.58 -0.94
CA ARG A 166 -3.33 -12.82 -2.03
C ARG A 166 -3.20 -11.35 -1.63
N PRO A 167 -2.28 -10.57 -2.23
CA PRO A 167 -2.29 -9.13 -2.08
C PRO A 167 -3.58 -8.55 -2.65
N LYS A 168 -4.03 -7.44 -2.07
CA LYS A 168 -5.29 -6.77 -2.41
C LYS A 168 -5.10 -5.30 -2.77
N THR A 169 -3.87 -4.79 -2.63
CA THR A 169 -3.44 -3.45 -3.02
C THR A 169 -2.10 -3.56 -3.72
N LEU A 170 -1.72 -2.49 -4.43
CA LEU A 170 -0.46 -2.47 -5.15
C LEU A 170 0.75 -2.57 -4.21
N ASN A 171 0.79 -1.78 -3.12
CA ASN A 171 1.91 -1.86 -2.18
C ASN A 171 1.98 -3.23 -1.49
N GLN A 172 0.85 -3.91 -1.27
CA GLN A 172 0.86 -5.31 -0.80
C GLN A 172 1.49 -6.26 -1.82
N LYS A 173 1.25 -6.07 -3.13
CA LYS A 173 1.94 -6.84 -4.17
C LYS A 173 3.44 -6.54 -4.16
N HIS A 174 3.84 -5.27 -4.18
CA HIS A 174 5.26 -4.89 -4.11
C HIS A 174 5.94 -5.47 -2.88
N TYR A 175 5.27 -5.48 -1.73
CA TYR A 175 5.76 -6.11 -0.52
C TYR A 175 5.99 -7.62 -0.69
N VAL A 176 5.04 -8.33 -1.29
CA VAL A 176 5.14 -9.77 -1.55
C VAL A 176 6.25 -10.08 -2.57
N ASP A 177 6.33 -9.29 -3.63
CA ASP A 177 7.38 -9.41 -4.66
C ASP A 177 8.78 -9.17 -4.04
N ALA A 178 8.89 -8.18 -3.14
CA ALA A 178 10.13 -7.90 -2.43
C ALA A 178 10.58 -9.08 -1.55
N ILE A 179 9.65 -9.80 -0.91
CA ILE A 179 9.96 -11.01 -0.12
C ILE A 179 10.57 -12.12 -0.98
N ASP A 180 10.16 -12.24 -2.25
CA ASP A 180 10.72 -13.24 -3.16
C ASP A 180 12.12 -12.87 -3.63
N GLN A 181 12.33 -11.57 -3.88
CA GLN A 181 13.52 -11.02 -4.51
C GLN A 181 14.67 -10.71 -3.54
N ASN A 182 14.39 -10.57 -2.24
CA ASN A 182 15.39 -10.16 -1.25
C ASN A 182 15.50 -11.16 -0.09
N THR A 183 16.68 -11.25 0.51
CA THR A 183 16.93 -12.09 1.70
C THR A 183 16.34 -11.46 2.96
N VAL A 184 16.38 -10.13 3.10
CA VAL A 184 15.81 -9.42 4.27
C VAL A 184 14.80 -8.38 3.79
N VAL A 185 13.56 -8.46 4.29
CA VAL A 185 12.52 -7.48 3.98
C VAL A 185 11.91 -6.89 5.24
N PHE A 186 11.84 -5.57 5.30
CA PHE A 186 11.11 -4.83 6.33
C PHE A 186 9.74 -4.43 5.78
N GLY A 187 8.66 -4.98 6.36
CA GLY A 187 7.28 -4.57 6.09
C GLY A 187 6.81 -3.58 7.15
N ILE A 188 6.79 -2.29 6.82
CA ILE A 188 6.49 -1.21 7.77
C ILE A 188 5.16 -0.58 7.41
N GLY A 189 4.20 -0.53 8.33
CA GLY A 189 2.94 0.18 8.09
C GLY A 189 1.91 -0.02 9.19
N PRO A 190 0.73 0.60 9.07
CA PRO A 190 -0.35 0.52 10.06
C PRO A 190 -0.88 -0.89 10.36
N ALA A 191 -1.66 -1.02 11.42
CA ALA A 191 -2.37 -2.27 11.71
C ALA A 191 -3.47 -2.55 10.68
N GLY A 192 -3.50 -3.77 10.15
CA GLY A 192 -4.49 -4.21 9.14
C GLY A 192 -4.06 -4.04 7.68
N THR A 193 -2.84 -3.57 7.41
CA THR A 193 -2.26 -3.53 6.05
C THR A 193 -1.81 -4.88 5.50
N GLY A 194 -1.93 -5.95 6.30
CA GLY A 194 -1.58 -7.31 5.88
C GLY A 194 -0.10 -7.67 6.00
N LYS A 195 0.79 -6.78 6.47
CA LYS A 195 2.24 -7.03 6.60
C LYS A 195 2.60 -8.41 7.18
N THR A 196 2.18 -8.70 8.41
CA THR A 196 2.49 -9.97 9.08
C THR A 196 1.78 -11.15 8.41
N TYR A 197 0.52 -10.95 8.00
CA TYR A 197 -0.31 -12.01 7.40
C TYR A 197 0.24 -12.48 6.04
N LEU A 198 0.62 -11.55 5.17
CA LEU A 198 1.21 -11.86 3.85
C LEU A 198 2.61 -12.46 4.01
N ALA A 199 3.43 -11.97 4.95
CA ALA A 199 4.73 -12.58 5.26
C ALA A 199 4.58 -14.05 5.69
N MET A 200 3.63 -14.33 6.58
CA MET A 200 3.35 -15.69 7.03
C MET A 200 2.83 -16.57 5.89
N ALA A 201 1.99 -16.03 5.00
CA ALA A 201 1.56 -16.77 3.82
C ALA A 201 2.74 -17.16 2.92
N LYS A 202 3.70 -16.25 2.71
CA LYS A 202 4.94 -16.54 1.98
C LYS A 202 5.84 -17.55 2.69
N ALA A 203 5.93 -17.49 4.02
CA ALA A 203 6.67 -18.48 4.80
C ALA A 203 6.08 -19.89 4.65
N VAL A 204 4.76 -20.02 4.73
CA VAL A 204 4.06 -21.29 4.55
C VAL A 204 4.18 -21.79 3.11
N GLN A 205 4.08 -20.92 2.11
CA GLN A 205 4.33 -21.26 0.71
C GLN A 205 5.76 -21.79 0.50
N ALA A 206 6.77 -21.12 1.07
CA ALA A 206 8.17 -21.53 1.00
C ALA A 206 8.41 -22.90 1.67
N LEU A 207 7.75 -23.17 2.80
CA LEU A 207 7.82 -24.47 3.48
C LEU A 207 7.16 -25.58 2.65
N GLN A 208 5.96 -25.35 2.12
CA GLN A 208 5.22 -26.33 1.30
C GLN A 208 5.95 -26.66 -0.01
N SER A 209 6.60 -25.67 -0.62
CA SER A 209 7.43 -25.83 -1.82
C SER A 209 8.85 -26.32 -1.53
N LYS A 210 9.18 -26.63 -0.25
CA LYS A 210 10.49 -27.13 0.19
C LYS A 210 11.66 -26.19 -0.12
N GLN A 211 11.40 -24.89 -0.24
CA GLN A 211 12.45 -23.87 -0.36
C GLN A 211 13.16 -23.65 0.99
N VAL A 212 12.43 -23.84 2.08
CA VAL A 212 12.95 -23.82 3.45
C VAL A 212 12.51 -25.07 4.19
N ASN A 213 13.25 -25.47 5.22
CA ASN A 213 12.96 -26.64 6.03
C ASN A 213 12.14 -26.30 7.29
N ARG A 214 12.10 -25.02 7.69
CA ARG A 214 11.40 -24.57 8.90
C ARG A 214 10.92 -23.13 8.80
N ILE A 215 9.90 -22.80 9.58
CA ILE A 215 9.40 -21.44 9.82
C ILE A 215 9.67 -21.07 11.27
N ILE A 216 10.19 -19.88 11.51
CA ILE A 216 10.41 -19.34 12.86
C ILE A 216 9.66 -18.02 12.96
N LEU A 217 8.62 -17.99 13.78
CA LEU A 217 7.84 -16.80 14.09
C LEU A 217 8.25 -16.28 15.46
N THR A 218 8.68 -15.03 15.54
CA THR A 218 9.16 -14.44 16.78
C THR A 218 8.59 -13.05 17.00
N ARG A 219 8.35 -12.72 18.26
CA ARG A 219 7.83 -11.42 18.71
C ARG A 219 8.62 -10.95 19.93
N PRO A 220 8.96 -9.64 20.07
CA PRO A 220 9.55 -9.14 21.30
C PRO A 220 8.52 -9.21 22.43
N ALA A 221 8.97 -9.62 23.62
CA ALA A 221 8.15 -9.53 24.82
C ALA A 221 8.17 -8.07 25.28
N VAL A 222 7.03 -7.38 25.16
CA VAL A 222 6.86 -6.03 25.69
C VAL A 222 5.67 -6.01 26.63
N GLU A 223 5.88 -5.41 27.79
CA GLU A 223 4.87 -5.25 28.83
C GLU A 223 3.88 -4.16 28.42
N ALA A 224 2.98 -4.47 27.49
CA ALA A 224 1.92 -3.57 27.08
C ALA A 224 0.82 -3.56 28.17
N GLY A 225 0.96 -2.66 29.14
CA GLY A 225 -0.10 -2.31 30.10
C GLY A 225 -0.23 -3.18 31.35
N GLU A 226 0.11 -4.47 31.30
CA GLU A 226 0.19 -5.35 32.48
C GLU A 226 1.62 -5.85 32.68
N ARG A 227 2.20 -5.67 33.88
CA ARG A 227 3.54 -6.21 34.15
C ARG A 227 3.47 -7.73 34.05
N LEU A 228 4.32 -8.33 33.21
CA LEU A 228 4.42 -9.78 33.00
C LEU A 228 4.60 -10.54 34.34
N GLY A 229 5.11 -9.83 35.35
CA GLY A 229 5.24 -10.28 36.73
C GLY A 229 3.95 -10.74 37.43
N TYR A 230 2.75 -10.25 37.08
CA TYR A 230 1.52 -10.49 37.87
C TYR A 230 0.62 -11.64 37.41
N LEU A 231 0.80 -12.17 36.19
CA LEU A 231 0.05 -13.35 35.77
C LEU A 231 0.54 -14.59 36.56
N PRO A 232 -0.32 -15.40 37.18
CA PRO A 232 0.08 -16.67 37.78
C PRO A 232 0.44 -17.67 36.68
N GLY A 233 1.40 -18.57 36.93
CA GLY A 233 1.81 -19.61 35.98
C GLY A 233 3.28 -19.59 35.59
N THR A 234 3.65 -20.50 34.69
CA THR A 234 4.99 -20.60 34.10
C THR A 234 5.32 -19.40 33.21
N LEU A 235 6.61 -19.15 32.96
CA LEU A 235 7.03 -18.08 32.05
C LEU A 235 6.39 -18.21 30.65
N TYR A 236 6.15 -19.45 30.20
CA TYR A 236 5.49 -19.72 28.92
C TYR A 236 4.02 -19.28 28.94
N GLU A 237 3.26 -19.64 29.98
CA GLU A 237 1.84 -19.26 30.13
C GLU A 237 1.65 -17.73 30.18
N LYS A 238 2.67 -16.99 30.66
CA LYS A 238 2.67 -15.52 30.67
C LYS A 238 2.87 -14.89 29.31
N ILE A 239 3.62 -15.56 28.42
CA ILE A 239 3.99 -15.06 27.09
C ILE A 239 2.99 -15.55 26.02
N ASP A 240 2.33 -16.68 26.25
CA ASP A 240 1.36 -17.29 25.33
C ASP A 240 0.32 -16.31 24.75
N PRO A 241 -0.31 -15.41 25.54
CA PRO A 241 -1.28 -14.46 24.99
C PRO A 241 -0.71 -13.54 23.89
N TYR A 242 0.57 -13.18 23.96
CA TYR A 242 1.23 -12.31 22.99
C TYR A 242 1.57 -13.04 21.67
N LEU A 243 1.73 -14.36 21.74
CA LEU A 243 2.04 -15.22 20.60
C LEU A 243 0.79 -15.79 19.92
N ARG A 244 -0.36 -15.80 20.62
CA ARG A 244 -1.63 -16.34 20.12
C ARG A 244 -2.06 -15.81 18.74
N PRO A 245 -1.93 -14.51 18.40
CA PRO A 245 -2.27 -14.02 17.07
C PRO A 245 -1.48 -14.70 15.93
N LEU A 246 -0.24 -15.13 16.19
CA LEU A 246 0.57 -15.88 15.22
C LEU A 246 0.05 -17.31 15.04
N TYR A 247 -0.42 -17.96 16.12
CA TYR A 247 -1.07 -19.27 16.01
C TYR A 247 -2.40 -19.18 15.26
N ASP A 248 -3.21 -18.17 15.52
CA ASP A 248 -4.49 -17.95 14.84
C ASP A 248 -4.27 -17.78 13.32
N ALA A 249 -3.28 -16.98 12.93
CA ALA A 249 -2.94 -16.80 11.51
C ALA A 249 -2.41 -18.09 10.85
N LEU A 250 -1.66 -18.93 11.56
CA LEU A 250 -1.25 -20.24 11.05
C LEU A 250 -2.44 -21.16 10.79
N HIS A 251 -3.48 -21.11 11.62
CA HIS A 251 -4.68 -21.94 11.45
C HIS A 251 -5.51 -21.57 10.21
N ASP A 252 -5.40 -20.34 9.72
CA ASP A 252 -5.95 -19.95 8.43
C ASP A 252 -5.19 -20.61 7.27
N MET A 253 -3.86 -20.71 7.38
CA MET A 253 -2.94 -21.11 6.30
C MET A 253 -2.65 -22.61 6.23
N ILE A 254 -2.70 -23.31 7.36
CA ILE A 254 -2.33 -24.72 7.51
C ILE A 254 -3.48 -25.50 8.14
N ASP A 255 -3.57 -26.81 7.88
CA ASP A 255 -4.53 -27.67 8.55
C ASP A 255 -4.40 -27.62 10.07
N PRO A 256 -5.50 -27.36 10.82
CA PRO A 256 -5.47 -27.27 12.27
C PRO A 256 -4.84 -28.46 12.96
N GLU A 257 -5.01 -29.66 12.40
CA GLU A 257 -4.38 -30.89 12.91
C GLU A 257 -2.87 -30.98 12.61
N SER A 258 -2.42 -30.29 11.56
CA SER A 258 -1.01 -30.25 11.16
C SER A 258 -0.21 -29.24 11.97
N VAL A 259 -0.82 -28.12 12.40
CA VAL A 259 -0.11 -27.08 13.16
C VAL A 259 0.55 -27.65 14.43
N PRO A 260 -0.15 -28.38 15.34
CA PRO A 260 0.48 -28.97 16.51
C PRO A 260 1.61 -29.96 16.16
N ARG A 261 1.44 -30.76 15.10
CA ARG A 261 2.44 -31.73 14.66
C ARG A 261 3.71 -31.06 14.15
N LEU A 262 3.57 -30.02 13.33
CA LEU A 262 4.69 -29.24 12.79
C LEU A 262 5.40 -28.46 13.89
N THR A 263 4.65 -27.95 14.87
CA THR A 263 5.22 -27.29 16.04
C THR A 263 6.01 -28.26 16.91
N GLN A 264 5.46 -29.43 17.21
CA GLN A 264 6.15 -30.46 18.01
C GLN A 264 7.40 -30.99 17.31
N ALA A 265 7.39 -31.09 15.98
CA ALA A 265 8.54 -31.50 15.18
C ALA A 265 9.61 -30.39 15.06
N GLY A 266 9.33 -29.16 15.49
CA GLY A 266 10.21 -28.00 15.33
C GLY A 266 10.29 -27.47 13.89
N THR A 267 9.40 -27.93 13.00
CA THR A 267 9.25 -27.41 11.63
C THR A 267 8.64 -26.01 11.65
N ILE A 268 7.72 -25.75 12.58
CA ILE A 268 7.23 -24.41 12.87
C ILE A 268 7.59 -24.09 14.31
N GLU A 269 8.27 -22.97 14.55
CA GLU A 269 8.63 -22.51 15.87
C GLU A 269 7.97 -21.16 16.12
N VAL A 270 7.18 -21.04 17.18
CA VAL A 270 6.63 -19.76 17.64
C VAL A 270 7.22 -19.47 19.01
N ALA A 271 8.10 -18.48 19.10
CA ALA A 271 8.90 -18.24 20.30
C ALA A 271 9.18 -16.74 20.52
N PRO A 272 9.46 -16.29 21.75
CA PRO A 272 9.83 -14.90 21.99
C PRO A 272 11.24 -14.59 21.49
N LEU A 273 11.50 -13.32 21.15
CA LEU A 273 12.76 -12.85 20.55
C LEU A 273 14.02 -13.27 21.31
N ALA A 274 13.95 -13.38 22.64
CA ALA A 274 15.08 -13.80 23.47
C ALA A 274 15.64 -15.18 23.08
N TYR A 275 14.80 -16.07 22.53
CA TYR A 275 15.18 -17.44 22.13
C TYR A 275 16.03 -17.46 20.85
N MET A 276 16.14 -16.33 20.15
CA MET A 276 16.98 -16.22 18.96
C MET A 276 18.46 -16.05 19.32
N ARG A 277 18.78 -15.67 20.57
CA ARG A 277 20.15 -15.38 21.01
C ARG A 277 21.07 -16.59 20.83
N GLY A 278 22.23 -16.36 20.22
CA GLY A 278 23.27 -17.39 20.05
C GLY A 278 22.96 -18.44 18.98
N ARG A 279 21.86 -18.30 18.24
CA ARG A 279 21.50 -19.22 17.15
C ARG A 279 22.10 -18.77 15.83
N THR A 280 22.22 -19.73 14.91
CA THR A 280 22.38 -19.48 13.48
C THR A 280 21.22 -20.17 12.78
N LEU A 281 20.44 -19.41 12.02
CA LEU A 281 19.17 -19.85 11.47
C LEU A 281 19.36 -20.17 9.99
N ASN A 282 19.83 -21.38 9.67
CA ASN A 282 19.92 -21.90 8.31
C ASN A 282 18.59 -22.52 7.84
N ASP A 283 18.40 -22.55 6.52
CA ASP A 283 17.29 -23.16 5.78
C ASP A 283 15.91 -22.84 6.38
N ALA A 284 15.71 -21.58 6.76
CA ALA A 284 14.56 -21.13 7.53
C ALA A 284 13.91 -19.88 6.93
N PHE A 285 12.58 -19.81 7.04
CA PHE A 285 11.86 -18.55 6.87
C PHE A 285 11.58 -17.96 8.25
N ILE A 286 12.19 -16.81 8.56
CA ILE A 286 12.11 -16.19 9.88
C ILE A 286 11.28 -14.91 9.80
N ILE A 287 10.29 -14.76 10.67
CA ILE A 287 9.47 -13.55 10.79
C ILE A 287 9.64 -12.96 12.19
N LEU A 288 10.12 -11.73 12.27
CA LEU A 288 10.07 -10.91 13.48
C LEU A 288 8.87 -9.97 13.39
N ASP A 289 7.83 -10.28 14.14
CA ASP A 289 6.63 -9.46 14.22
C ASP A 289 6.72 -8.42 15.33
N GLU A 290 6.00 -7.30 15.14
CA GLU A 290 5.92 -6.18 16.08
C GLU A 290 7.30 -5.60 16.41
N ALA A 291 8.14 -5.49 15.37
CA ALA A 291 9.54 -5.11 15.49
C ALA A 291 9.75 -3.68 15.98
N GLN A 292 8.73 -2.82 15.95
CA GLN A 292 8.79 -1.50 16.55
C GLN A 292 9.08 -1.55 18.06
N ASN A 293 8.77 -2.69 18.68
CA ASN A 293 8.95 -3.01 20.08
C ASN A 293 10.31 -3.68 20.38
N THR A 294 11.30 -3.49 19.50
CA THR A 294 12.69 -3.90 19.72
C THR A 294 13.61 -2.71 19.96
N THR A 295 14.70 -2.89 20.71
CA THR A 295 15.81 -1.92 20.77
C THR A 295 16.77 -2.11 19.58
N PRO A 296 17.65 -1.13 19.27
CA PRO A 296 18.67 -1.29 18.23
C PRO A 296 19.59 -2.51 18.47
N GLU A 297 19.93 -2.79 19.72
CA GLU A 297 20.75 -3.94 20.11
C GLU A 297 20.02 -5.26 19.86
N GLN A 298 18.71 -5.32 20.15
CA GLN A 298 17.88 -6.49 19.88
C GLN A 298 17.70 -6.72 18.37
N MET A 299 17.48 -5.64 17.60
CA MET A 299 17.41 -5.71 16.14
C MET A 299 18.72 -6.24 15.55
N LYS A 300 19.87 -5.69 15.97
CA LYS A 300 21.20 -6.19 15.56
C LYS A 300 21.41 -7.64 15.98
N MET A 301 21.03 -8.01 17.21
CA MET A 301 21.12 -9.38 17.70
C MET A 301 20.33 -10.34 16.79
N PHE A 302 19.11 -9.96 16.42
CA PHE A 302 18.22 -10.74 15.55
C PHE A 302 18.76 -10.88 14.13
N LEU A 303 19.07 -9.77 13.45
CA LEU A 303 19.51 -9.79 12.05
C LEU A 303 20.82 -10.59 11.87
N THR A 304 21.70 -10.56 12.88
CA THR A 304 22.94 -11.37 12.86
C THR A 304 22.73 -12.86 13.15
N ARG A 305 21.48 -13.33 13.31
CA ARG A 305 21.17 -14.77 13.39
C ARG A 305 20.90 -15.39 12.02
N LEU A 306 20.75 -14.58 10.96
CA LEU A 306 20.52 -15.04 9.59
C LEU A 306 21.63 -16.02 9.15
N GLY A 307 21.22 -17.22 8.75
CA GLY A 307 22.09 -18.26 8.19
C GLY A 307 21.89 -18.45 6.70
N PHE A 308 22.60 -19.41 6.11
CA PHE A 308 22.48 -19.75 4.69
C PHE A 308 21.12 -20.39 4.37
N GLY A 309 20.63 -20.16 3.15
CA GLY A 309 19.37 -20.74 2.67
C GLY A 309 18.13 -20.18 3.38
N SER A 310 18.27 -19.06 4.09
CA SER A 310 17.21 -18.47 4.91
C SER A 310 16.74 -17.13 4.37
N ARG A 311 15.50 -16.79 4.71
CA ARG A 311 14.91 -15.46 4.46
C ARG A 311 14.38 -14.88 5.77
N VAL A 312 14.49 -13.56 5.91
CA VAL A 312 14.02 -12.82 7.09
C VAL A 312 13.01 -11.78 6.64
N VAL A 313 11.85 -11.76 7.31
CA VAL A 313 10.89 -10.68 7.18
C VAL A 313 10.69 -10.03 8.56
N VAL A 314 10.85 -8.72 8.63
CA VAL A 314 10.65 -7.93 9.85
C VAL A 314 9.42 -7.07 9.66
N THR A 315 8.39 -7.25 10.47
CA THR A 315 7.13 -6.51 10.37
C THR A 315 6.93 -5.60 11.58
N GLY A 316 6.38 -4.41 11.37
CA GLY A 316 6.07 -3.52 12.48
C GLY A 316 5.39 -2.22 12.07
N ASP A 317 4.99 -1.45 13.06
CA ASP A 317 4.37 -0.13 12.90
C ASP A 317 5.16 0.90 13.71
N VAL A 318 5.89 1.79 13.03
CA VAL A 318 6.72 2.81 13.69
C VAL A 318 5.92 3.84 14.50
N THR A 319 4.59 3.90 14.34
CA THR A 319 3.72 4.78 15.11
C THR A 319 3.26 4.17 16.44
N GLN A 320 3.35 2.85 16.61
CA GLN A 320 2.86 2.11 17.79
C GLN A 320 4.02 1.54 18.64
N VAL A 321 4.92 2.41 19.11
CA VAL A 321 6.08 2.00 19.92
C VAL A 321 5.71 1.92 21.40
N ASP A 322 5.78 0.72 21.98
CA ASP A 322 5.44 0.41 23.38
C ASP A 322 6.68 0.26 24.29
N LEU A 323 7.85 0.72 23.84
CA LEU A 323 9.10 0.54 24.58
C LEU A 323 9.12 1.37 25.89
N PRO A 324 9.52 0.77 27.03
CA PRO A 324 9.56 1.47 28.31
C PRO A 324 10.64 2.55 28.33
N GLY A 325 10.33 3.66 29.01
CA GLY A 325 11.28 4.76 29.23
C GLY A 325 11.63 5.54 27.96
N GLY A 326 10.81 5.49 26.92
CA GLY A 326 11.01 6.25 25.68
C GLY A 326 12.26 5.84 24.89
N GLN A 327 12.71 4.59 25.08
CA GLN A 327 13.84 4.05 24.32
C GLN A 327 13.58 4.16 22.81
N ARG A 328 14.65 4.42 22.05
CA ARG A 328 14.55 4.47 20.60
C ARG A 328 14.23 3.07 20.06
N SER A 329 13.24 3.00 19.18
CA SER A 329 12.90 1.76 18.47
C SER A 329 14.01 1.37 17.50
N GLY A 330 14.41 0.10 17.54
CA GLY A 330 15.32 -0.51 16.58
C GLY A 330 14.77 -0.43 15.15
N LEU A 331 13.46 -0.61 14.96
CA LEU A 331 12.83 -0.49 13.64
C LEU A 331 12.91 0.93 13.05
N LYS A 332 12.90 1.98 13.89
CA LYS A 332 13.05 3.36 13.40
C LYS A 332 14.47 3.63 12.91
N VAL A 333 15.46 3.19 13.67
CA VAL A 333 16.88 3.50 13.39
C VAL A 333 17.48 2.56 12.34
N VAL A 334 16.99 1.32 12.24
CA VAL A 334 17.56 0.31 11.32
C VAL A 334 17.48 0.73 9.86
N ARG A 335 16.47 1.54 9.48
CA ARG A 335 16.36 2.09 8.13
C ARG A 335 17.55 2.97 7.75
N GLU A 336 18.03 3.80 8.68
CA GLU A 336 19.23 4.64 8.46
C GLU A 336 20.51 3.79 8.50
N ILE A 337 20.56 2.77 9.35
CA ILE A 337 21.75 1.92 9.53
C ILE A 337 21.99 1.01 8.32
N LEU A 338 20.92 0.48 7.72
CA LEU A 338 20.99 -0.47 6.61
C LEU A 338 20.77 0.19 5.25
N ASP A 339 20.82 1.52 5.18
CA ASP A 339 20.75 2.23 3.91
C ASP A 339 21.92 1.81 2.99
N GLY A 340 21.60 1.48 1.74
CA GLY A 340 22.57 1.00 0.76
C GLY A 340 23.09 -0.43 0.96
N VAL A 341 22.53 -1.22 1.87
CA VAL A 341 22.88 -2.65 1.99
C VAL A 341 22.12 -3.45 0.95
N ASP A 342 22.86 -4.12 0.05
CA ASP A 342 22.29 -5.01 -0.96
C ASP A 342 21.47 -6.14 -0.31
N ASP A 343 20.44 -6.62 -1.01
CA ASP A 343 19.59 -7.75 -0.59
C ASP A 343 18.76 -7.48 0.70
N VAL A 344 18.66 -6.19 1.08
CA VAL A 344 17.77 -5.66 2.11
C VAL A 344 16.76 -4.70 1.46
N HIS A 345 15.47 -4.93 1.69
CA HIS A 345 14.41 -4.08 1.16
C HIS A 345 13.49 -3.53 2.26
N PHE A 346 13.04 -2.28 2.10
CA PHE A 346 12.08 -1.64 2.98
C PHE A 346 10.78 -1.36 2.23
N ALA A 347 9.77 -2.21 2.46
CA ALA A 347 8.43 -2.04 1.93
C ALA A 347 7.58 -1.22 2.91
N VAL A 348 7.08 -0.07 2.45
CA VAL A 348 6.19 0.79 3.23
C VAL A 348 4.75 0.56 2.79
N LEU A 349 3.89 0.26 3.74
CA LEU A 349 2.45 0.14 3.59
C LEU A 349 1.78 1.29 4.35
N ASP A 350 0.68 1.81 3.81
CA ASP A 350 -0.03 2.96 4.37
C ASP A 350 -1.49 2.65 4.71
N SER A 351 -2.28 3.68 5.02
CA SER A 351 -3.69 3.53 5.35
C SER A 351 -4.55 3.02 4.19
N GLY A 352 -4.16 3.30 2.94
CA GLY A 352 -4.83 2.79 1.75
C GLY A 352 -4.65 1.27 1.58
N ASP A 353 -3.62 0.70 2.20
CA ASP A 353 -3.38 -0.74 2.21
C ASP A 353 -4.21 -1.50 3.25
N VAL A 354 -5.00 -0.81 4.09
CA VAL A 354 -5.78 -1.43 5.15
C VAL A 354 -7.01 -2.12 4.56
N VAL A 355 -6.97 -3.45 4.50
CA VAL A 355 -8.08 -4.23 3.97
C VAL A 355 -8.83 -4.93 5.09
N ARG A 356 -9.93 -4.32 5.51
CA ARG A 356 -10.86 -4.84 6.53
C ARG A 356 -12.21 -5.15 5.91
N HIS A 357 -13.01 -5.92 6.64
CA HIS A 357 -14.40 -6.14 6.27
C HIS A 357 -15.14 -4.79 6.30
N ARG A 358 -16.03 -4.54 5.32
CA ARG A 358 -16.77 -3.26 5.17
C ARG A 358 -17.37 -2.77 6.49
N LEU A 359 -18.07 -3.65 7.21
CA LEU A 359 -18.67 -3.31 8.50
C LEU A 359 -17.66 -2.81 9.54
N VAL A 360 -16.43 -3.34 9.54
CA VAL A 360 -15.39 -2.87 10.47
C VAL A 360 -14.96 -1.47 10.09
N THR A 361 -14.79 -1.18 8.79
CA THR A 361 -14.53 0.18 8.29
C THR A 361 -15.66 1.12 8.66
N ASP A 362 -16.92 0.71 8.47
CA ASP A 362 -18.10 1.52 8.83
C ASP A 362 -18.15 1.84 10.32
N ILE A 363 -17.81 0.86 11.17
CA ILE A 363 -17.73 1.03 12.63
C ILE A 363 -16.61 2.01 12.98
N VAL A 364 -15.39 1.84 12.45
CA VAL A 364 -14.26 2.75 12.71
C VAL A 364 -14.62 4.18 12.30
N ASN A 365 -15.15 4.37 11.09
CA ASN A 365 -15.60 5.67 10.59
C ASN A 365 -16.68 6.30 11.49
N ALA A 366 -17.56 5.50 12.10
CA ALA A 366 -18.56 5.99 13.03
C ALA A 366 -17.94 6.50 14.34
N TYR A 367 -16.93 5.80 14.86
CA TYR A 367 -16.17 6.25 16.04
C TYR A 367 -15.34 7.50 15.75
N ASP A 368 -14.68 7.57 14.59
CA ASP A 368 -13.87 8.73 14.21
C ASP A 368 -14.72 10.00 14.09
N ARG A 369 -15.93 9.90 13.50
CA ARG A 369 -16.90 11.01 13.46
C ARG A 369 -17.33 11.46 14.85
N TRP A 370 -17.69 10.51 15.71
CA TRP A 370 -18.09 10.81 17.09
C TRP A 370 -16.96 11.46 17.91
N GLN A 371 -15.71 11.05 17.69
CA GLN A 371 -14.56 11.65 18.36
C GLN A 371 -14.29 13.06 17.85
N ALA A 372 -14.34 13.29 16.52
CA ALA A 372 -14.17 14.61 15.93
C ALA A 372 -15.24 15.61 16.40
N GLU A 373 -16.49 15.17 16.58
CA GLU A 373 -17.57 16.00 17.14
C GLU A 373 -17.28 16.43 18.59
N GLN A 374 -16.79 15.52 19.44
CA GLN A 374 -16.45 15.85 20.83
C GLN A 374 -15.22 16.75 20.95
N ASP A 375 -14.20 16.51 20.13
CA ASP A 375 -13.00 17.36 20.12
C ASP A 375 -13.39 18.79 19.70
N ALA A 376 -14.27 18.95 18.71
CA ALA A 376 -14.81 20.24 18.31
C ALA A 376 -15.64 20.93 19.41
N ASP A 377 -16.45 20.19 20.15
CA ASP A 377 -17.22 20.71 21.29
C ASP A 377 -16.30 21.15 22.45
N SER A 378 -15.22 20.40 22.70
CA SER A 378 -14.23 20.71 23.72
C SER A 378 -13.43 22.00 23.40
N GLU A 379 -13.10 22.22 22.12
CA GLU A 379 -12.48 23.46 21.63
C GLU A 379 -13.42 24.66 21.72
N GLN A 380 -14.71 24.48 21.44
CA GLN A 380 -15.70 25.55 21.59
C GLN A 380 -15.92 25.92 23.05
N PHE A 381 -15.89 24.95 23.97
CA PHE A 381 -16.00 25.18 25.40
C PHE A 381 -14.78 25.94 25.96
N THR A 382 -13.57 25.60 25.54
CA THR A 382 -12.34 26.33 25.92
C THR A 382 -12.31 27.75 25.34
N ARG A 383 -12.77 27.96 24.10
CA ARG A 383 -12.88 29.32 23.52
C ARG A 383 -13.92 30.19 24.20
N ARG A 384 -15.03 29.62 24.70
CA ARG A 384 -16.05 30.37 25.47
C ARG A 384 -15.61 30.72 26.88
N SER A 385 -14.90 29.82 27.57
CA SER A 385 -14.40 30.03 28.93
C SER A 385 -13.19 30.97 29.00
N GLY A 386 -12.34 31.03 27.97
CA GLY A 386 -11.24 31.99 27.86
C GLY A 386 -11.65 33.45 27.66
N ARG A 387 -12.88 33.73 27.20
CA ARG A 387 -13.39 35.09 26.96
C ARG A 387 -14.06 35.74 28.18
N GLY A 388 -14.29 34.99 29.26
CA GLY A 388 -14.97 35.47 30.47
C GLY A 388 -14.05 35.97 31.60
N GLY A 389 -12.73 35.83 31.48
CA GLY A 389 -11.77 36.07 32.57
C GLY A 389 -11.15 37.47 32.65
N GLN A 390 -11.43 38.40 31.72
CA GLN A 390 -10.73 39.70 31.63
C GLN A 390 -11.49 40.91 32.20
N PHE A 391 -12.63 40.74 32.86
CA PHE A 391 -13.36 41.85 33.48
C PHE A 391 -13.63 41.60 34.97
N ARG A 392 -12.60 41.70 35.83
CA ARG A 392 -12.75 42.03 37.26
C ARG A 392 -11.40 42.28 37.93
N GLU A 393 -10.80 43.43 37.66
CA GLU A 393 -9.93 44.12 38.61
C GLU A 393 -9.78 45.56 38.14
N HIS A 394 -10.54 46.47 38.79
CA HIS A 394 -10.26 47.89 38.99
C HIS A 394 -11.54 48.53 39.56
N ALA A 395 -11.60 48.58 40.89
CA ALA A 395 -12.38 49.55 41.66
C ALA A 395 -11.65 49.79 42.99
#